data_AF-A0A4R1QC38-F1
#
_entry.id   AF-A0A4R1QC38-F1
#
_cell.length_a   1.000
_cell.length_b   1.000
_cell.length_c   1.000
_cell.angle_alpha   90.00
_cell.angle_beta   90.00
_cell.angle_gamma   90.00
#
_symmetry.space_group_name_H-M   'P 1'
#
loop_
_entity.id
_entity.type
_entity.pdbx_description
1 polymer ?
#
loop_
_entity_poly.entity_id
_entity_poly.type
_entity_poly.pdbx_seq_one_letter_code
_entity_poly.pdbx_strand_id
1 'polypeptide(L)'
;EAAKLAPENIKTGVSITANGKTVNGTFTADGTVAANQMLAGAVGYAKGRKVTGSIPSRGATSFRPGTASQTIAAGQYLSGAQTIEGDANLLAANIRQGVSIFGVAGGYDPGACQAATQAHFYGRMDDTVEVNAPSGVCKVAAVMAGNQYYATARITLWGWNGAGWVEIAKSEDYTGTEGKDTNAQLVGAYSGYSRYRLNVFCDGDQRTIGLGCLQGY
;
A
#
# COMPACT_ATOMS: atom_id res chain seq x y z
N GLU A 1 -77.77 -5.17 -21.70
CA GLU A 1 -76.99 -5.27 -20.43
C GLU A 1 -75.57 -5.80 -20.60
N ALA A 2 -75.27 -6.66 -21.58
CA ALA A 2 -73.92 -7.21 -21.81
C ALA A 2 -72.79 -6.16 -21.98
N ALA A 3 -73.06 -4.99 -22.57
CA ALA A 3 -72.07 -3.91 -22.74
C ALA A 3 -71.54 -3.32 -21.41
N LYS A 4 -72.23 -3.55 -20.28
CA LYS A 4 -71.79 -3.11 -18.95
C LYS A 4 -70.81 -4.08 -18.28
N LEU A 5 -70.68 -5.31 -18.78
CA LEU A 5 -69.77 -6.35 -18.28
C LEU A 5 -68.44 -6.41 -19.05
N ALA A 6 -68.04 -5.30 -19.67
CA ALA A 6 -66.71 -5.21 -20.26
C ALA A 6 -65.66 -5.18 -19.12
N PRO A 7 -64.53 -5.90 -19.23
CA PRO A 7 -63.49 -5.97 -18.19
C PRO A 7 -63.05 -4.59 -17.67
N GLU A 8 -63.00 -3.59 -18.55
CA GLU A 8 -62.65 -2.20 -18.25
C GLU A 8 -63.63 -1.48 -17.31
N ASN A 9 -64.85 -2.00 -17.13
CA ASN A 9 -65.92 -1.44 -16.32
C ASN A 9 -66.07 -2.12 -14.94
N ILE A 10 -65.33 -3.21 -14.66
CA ILE A 10 -65.36 -3.93 -13.37
C ILE A 10 -64.27 -3.40 -12.40
N LYS A 11 -64.11 -2.07 -12.33
CA LYS A 11 -63.06 -1.41 -11.54
C LYS A 11 -63.59 -0.94 -10.19
N THR A 12 -62.67 -0.78 -9.24
CA THR A 12 -62.94 -0.13 -7.95
C THR A 12 -63.67 1.20 -8.15
N GLY A 13 -64.80 1.38 -7.45
CA GLY A 13 -65.62 2.59 -7.54
C GLY A 13 -66.67 2.58 -8.66
N VAL A 14 -66.70 1.55 -9.52
CA VAL A 14 -67.74 1.36 -10.53
C VAL A 14 -68.72 0.31 -10.05
N SER A 15 -70.02 0.63 -10.09
CA SER A 15 -71.09 -0.32 -9.76
C SER A 15 -71.76 -0.83 -11.02
N ILE A 16 -71.91 -2.14 -11.14
CA ILE A 16 -72.56 -2.80 -12.28
C ILE A 16 -73.86 -3.42 -11.78
N THR A 17 -74.98 -3.02 -12.38
CA THR A 17 -76.28 -3.66 -12.16
C THR A 17 -76.62 -4.55 -13.35
N ALA A 18 -76.87 -5.82 -13.09
CA ALA A 18 -77.33 -6.80 -14.07
C ALA A 18 -78.39 -7.71 -13.41
N ASN A 19 -79.49 -7.99 -14.12
CA ASN A 19 -80.61 -8.78 -13.61
C ASN A 19 -81.11 -8.31 -12.21
N GLY A 20 -81.15 -6.99 -11.99
CA GLY A 20 -81.59 -6.39 -10.72
C GLY A 20 -80.60 -6.52 -9.56
N LYS A 21 -79.42 -7.11 -9.76
CA LYS A 21 -78.36 -7.21 -8.75
C LYS A 21 -77.23 -6.22 -9.04
N THR A 22 -76.89 -5.40 -8.05
CA THR A 22 -75.75 -4.47 -8.12
C THR A 22 -74.51 -5.11 -7.49
N VAL A 23 -73.39 -5.08 -8.21
CA VAL A 23 -72.08 -5.53 -7.75
C VAL A 23 -71.11 -4.37 -7.89
N ASN A 24 -70.38 -4.08 -6.82
CA ASN A 24 -69.30 -3.10 -6.84
C ASN A 24 -68.05 -3.76 -7.39
N GLY A 25 -67.42 -3.17 -8.41
CA GLY A 25 -66.12 -3.59 -8.88
C GLY A 25 -65.09 -3.43 -7.76
N THR A 26 -64.22 -4.42 -7.59
CA THR A 26 -63.13 -4.43 -6.60
C THR A 26 -61.76 -4.58 -7.26
N PHE A 27 -61.70 -4.67 -8.59
CA PHE A 27 -60.46 -4.97 -9.28
C PHE A 27 -59.40 -3.87 -9.05
N THR A 28 -58.20 -4.34 -8.68
CA THR A 28 -57.01 -3.62 -8.21
C THR A 28 -57.15 -2.87 -6.88
N ALA A 29 -58.26 -3.01 -6.15
CA ALA A 29 -58.46 -2.31 -4.87
C ALA A 29 -57.37 -2.63 -3.84
N ASP A 30 -56.90 -3.88 -3.85
CA ASP A 30 -55.84 -4.44 -3.03
C ASP A 30 -54.43 -4.22 -3.62
N GLY A 31 -54.34 -3.65 -4.83
CA GLY A 31 -53.07 -3.33 -5.47
C GLY A 31 -52.29 -2.28 -4.69
N THR A 32 -51.04 -2.60 -4.34
CA THR A 32 -50.17 -1.72 -3.53
C THR A 32 -49.04 -1.07 -4.33
N VAL A 33 -48.94 -1.35 -5.64
CA VAL A 33 -47.80 -0.89 -6.44
C VAL A 33 -47.74 0.63 -6.57
N ALA A 34 -46.56 1.18 -6.35
CA ALA A 34 -46.22 2.59 -6.50
C ALA A 34 -45.13 2.77 -7.56
N ALA A 35 -45.01 3.98 -8.11
CA ALA A 35 -44.07 4.27 -9.21
C ALA A 35 -42.61 3.93 -8.84
N ASN A 36 -42.21 4.21 -7.61
CA ASN A 36 -40.87 3.92 -7.08
C ASN A 36 -40.61 2.43 -6.79
N GLN A 37 -41.54 1.54 -7.11
CA GLN A 37 -41.41 0.09 -6.96
C GLN A 37 -41.24 -0.64 -8.31
N MET A 38 -41.25 0.09 -9.43
CA MET A 38 -41.16 -0.49 -10.77
C MET A 38 -40.17 0.28 -11.65
N LEU A 39 -39.58 -0.41 -12.61
CA LEU A 39 -38.70 0.19 -13.63
C LEU A 39 -39.41 1.31 -14.40
N ALA A 40 -38.64 2.34 -14.76
CA ALA A 40 -39.12 3.43 -15.59
C ALA A 40 -39.82 2.89 -16.86
N GLY A 41 -41.07 3.31 -17.07
CA GLY A 41 -41.89 2.89 -18.21
C GLY A 41 -42.67 1.58 -18.03
N ALA A 42 -42.37 0.77 -17.01
CA ALA A 42 -43.24 -0.37 -16.66
C ALA A 42 -44.61 0.13 -16.19
N VAL A 43 -45.68 -0.61 -16.49
CA VAL A 43 -47.05 -0.22 -16.17
C VAL A 43 -47.67 -1.24 -15.22
N GLY A 44 -48.22 -0.74 -14.11
CA GLY A 44 -49.04 -1.49 -13.17
C GLY A 44 -50.38 -0.80 -12.96
N TYR A 45 -51.30 -1.49 -12.29
CA TYR A 45 -52.58 -0.92 -11.87
C TYR A 45 -52.81 -1.18 -10.40
N ALA A 46 -53.11 -0.13 -9.65
CA ALA A 46 -53.38 -0.18 -8.21
C ALA A 46 -54.47 0.84 -7.87
N LYS A 47 -55.38 0.48 -6.96
CA LYS A 47 -56.46 1.34 -6.46
C LYS A 47 -57.27 1.98 -7.60
N GLY A 48 -57.52 1.21 -8.67
CA GLY A 48 -58.27 1.66 -9.85
C GLY A 48 -57.51 2.60 -10.79
N ARG A 49 -56.21 2.85 -10.59
CA ARG A 49 -55.41 3.80 -11.37
C ARG A 49 -54.24 3.12 -12.06
N LYS A 50 -53.89 3.61 -13.24
CA LYS A 50 -52.63 3.26 -13.93
C LYS A 50 -51.47 3.89 -13.17
N VAL A 51 -50.44 3.09 -12.87
CA VAL A 51 -49.19 3.51 -12.25
C VAL A 51 -48.06 3.22 -13.24
N THR A 52 -47.25 4.24 -13.55
CA THR A 52 -46.05 4.07 -14.38
C THR A 52 -44.84 4.05 -13.47
N GLY A 53 -43.95 3.09 -13.66
CA GLY A 53 -42.73 2.95 -12.87
C GLY A 53 -41.77 4.12 -13.08
N SER A 54 -40.93 4.37 -12.09
CA SER A 54 -39.98 5.49 -12.05
C SER A 54 -38.57 5.09 -11.64
N ILE A 55 -38.29 3.80 -11.36
CA ILE A 55 -36.93 3.36 -11.01
C ILE A 55 -36.06 3.47 -12.27
N PRO A 56 -35.05 4.35 -12.31
CA PRO A 56 -34.15 4.45 -13.45
C PRO A 56 -33.30 3.18 -13.56
N SER A 57 -33.01 2.78 -14.80
CA SER A 57 -32.11 1.66 -15.09
C SER A 57 -30.70 2.15 -15.31
N ARG A 58 -29.72 1.43 -14.76
CA ARG A 58 -28.29 1.68 -14.97
C ARG A 58 -27.66 0.45 -15.61
N GLY A 59 -27.08 0.65 -16.80
CA GLY A 59 -26.33 -0.37 -17.52
C GLY A 59 -25.02 -0.75 -16.84
N ALA A 60 -24.29 -1.69 -17.43
CA ALA A 60 -22.97 -2.09 -16.92
C ALA A 60 -22.01 -0.90 -16.83
N THR A 61 -21.18 -0.85 -15.79
CA THR A 61 -20.17 0.21 -15.60
C THR A 61 -18.98 -0.34 -14.83
N SER A 62 -17.76 0.10 -15.18
CA SER A 62 -16.55 -0.16 -14.40
C SER A 62 -16.19 1.05 -13.54
N PHE A 63 -15.74 0.79 -12.31
CA PHE A 63 -15.25 1.77 -11.35
C PHE A 63 -13.78 1.47 -11.07
N ARG A 64 -12.91 2.41 -11.43
CA ARG A 64 -11.49 2.35 -11.10
C ARG A 64 -11.24 3.12 -9.81
N PRO A 65 -10.81 2.48 -8.70
CA PRO A 65 -10.56 3.18 -7.45
C PRO A 65 -9.64 4.39 -7.62
N GLY A 66 -9.92 5.45 -6.88
CA GLY A 66 -9.13 6.68 -6.83
C GLY A 66 -8.98 7.16 -5.40
N THR A 67 -8.48 8.38 -5.21
CA THR A 67 -8.31 8.96 -3.87
C THR A 67 -9.63 9.37 -3.21
N ALA A 68 -10.70 9.53 -3.99
CA ALA A 68 -12.04 9.86 -3.52
C ALA A 68 -13.00 8.67 -3.65
N SER A 69 -13.98 8.60 -2.74
CA SER A 69 -15.06 7.62 -2.81
C SER A 69 -15.86 7.78 -4.09
N GLN A 70 -16.17 6.65 -4.73
CA GLN A 70 -17.11 6.58 -5.84
C GLN A 70 -18.39 5.94 -5.35
N THR A 71 -19.52 6.59 -5.64
CA THR A 71 -20.82 6.17 -5.10
C THR A 71 -21.77 5.83 -6.24
N ILE A 72 -22.43 4.68 -6.11
CA ILE A 72 -23.61 4.34 -6.89
C ILE A 72 -24.80 4.89 -6.11
N ALA A 73 -25.46 5.91 -6.65
CA ALA A 73 -26.64 6.48 -5.99
C ALA A 73 -27.74 5.42 -5.83
N ALA A 74 -28.38 5.42 -4.66
CA ALA A 74 -29.46 4.50 -4.32
C ALA A 74 -30.72 4.74 -5.20
N GLY A 75 -31.63 3.76 -5.20
CA GLY A 75 -32.91 3.86 -5.91
C GLY A 75 -32.81 3.63 -7.42
N GLN A 76 -31.74 3.01 -7.89
CA GLN A 76 -31.55 2.62 -9.30
C GLN A 76 -31.60 1.10 -9.44
N TYR A 77 -32.08 0.63 -10.58
CA TYR A 77 -32.00 -0.77 -10.97
C TYR A 77 -30.72 -1.02 -11.75
N LEU A 78 -29.89 -1.96 -11.30
CA LEU A 78 -28.65 -2.33 -11.97
C LEU A 78 -28.96 -3.40 -13.02
N SER A 79 -29.17 -2.98 -14.26
CA SER A 79 -29.47 -3.89 -15.38
C SER A 79 -28.21 -4.56 -15.95
N GLY A 80 -27.02 -4.18 -15.47
CA GLY A 80 -25.76 -4.81 -15.81
C GLY A 80 -24.78 -4.77 -14.64
N ALA A 81 -23.75 -5.62 -14.71
CA ALA A 81 -22.72 -5.72 -13.67
C ALA A 81 -22.06 -4.37 -13.42
N GLN A 82 -21.87 -4.06 -12.14
CA GLN A 82 -21.06 -2.93 -11.68
C GLN A 82 -19.76 -3.51 -11.16
N THR A 83 -18.68 -3.30 -11.91
CA THR A 83 -17.38 -3.91 -11.59
C THR A 83 -16.52 -2.89 -10.86
N ILE A 84 -15.99 -3.27 -9.71
CA ILE A 84 -14.95 -2.52 -9.01
C ILE A 84 -13.67 -3.30 -9.22
N GLU A 85 -12.72 -2.70 -9.94
CA GLU A 85 -11.47 -3.37 -10.30
C GLU A 85 -10.57 -3.52 -9.06
N GLY A 86 -10.12 -4.75 -8.81
CA GLY A 86 -8.97 -5.00 -7.94
C GLY A 86 -7.67 -4.76 -8.69
N ASP A 87 -6.58 -4.55 -7.94
CA ASP A 87 -5.23 -4.45 -8.50
C ASP A 87 -4.36 -5.53 -7.85
N ALA A 88 -3.75 -6.40 -8.66
CA ALA A 88 -2.85 -7.45 -8.17
C ALA A 88 -1.63 -6.90 -7.44
N ASN A 89 -1.30 -5.61 -7.66
CA ASN A 89 -0.22 -4.93 -6.96
C ASN A 89 -0.63 -4.38 -5.60
N LEU A 90 -1.89 -4.51 -5.16
CA LEU A 90 -2.33 -4.17 -3.81
C LEU A 90 -1.85 -5.23 -2.80
N LEU A 91 -0.53 -5.32 -2.66
CA LEU A 91 0.18 -6.24 -1.78
C LEU A 91 1.01 -5.42 -0.79
N ALA A 92 1.15 -5.90 0.44
CA ALA A 92 1.97 -5.25 1.45
C ALA A 92 3.41 -4.99 0.96
N ALA A 93 3.98 -5.92 0.20
CA ALA A 93 5.32 -5.81 -0.36
C ALA A 93 5.50 -4.71 -1.42
N ASN A 94 4.41 -4.14 -1.95
CA ASN A 94 4.43 -3.03 -2.91
C ASN A 94 4.07 -1.69 -2.27
N ILE A 95 3.62 -1.70 -1.00
CA ILE A 95 3.16 -0.51 -0.28
C ILE A 95 4.21 -0.15 0.75
N ARG A 96 4.67 1.11 0.73
CA ARG A 96 5.68 1.62 1.66
C ARG A 96 5.29 1.37 3.11
N GLN A 97 6.24 0.92 3.93
CA GLN A 97 6.05 0.73 5.36
C GLN A 97 5.51 2.01 6.02
N GLY A 98 4.52 1.84 6.91
CA GLY A 98 3.82 2.94 7.58
C GLY A 98 2.69 3.58 6.75
N VAL A 99 2.54 3.22 5.46
CA VAL A 99 1.39 3.60 4.64
C VAL A 99 0.35 2.48 4.67
N SER A 100 -0.94 2.83 4.68
CA SER A 100 -2.03 1.88 4.49
C SER A 100 -2.91 2.31 3.33
N ILE A 101 -3.22 1.36 2.44
CA ILE A 101 -4.12 1.57 1.30
C ILE A 101 -5.24 0.55 1.41
N PHE A 102 -6.49 1.01 1.55
CA PHE A 102 -7.68 0.17 1.72
C PHE A 102 -7.56 -0.91 2.81
N GLY A 103 -6.88 -0.61 3.92
CA GLY A 103 -6.67 -1.54 5.04
C GLY A 103 -5.48 -2.50 4.86
N VAL A 104 -4.80 -2.49 3.71
CA VAL A 104 -3.54 -3.23 3.53
C VAL A 104 -2.40 -2.39 4.09
N ALA A 105 -1.81 -2.84 5.18
CA ALA A 105 -0.63 -2.20 5.78
C ALA A 105 0.61 -2.47 4.91
N GLY A 106 1.41 -1.43 4.67
CA GLY A 106 2.62 -1.51 3.89
C GLY A 106 3.76 -2.24 4.60
N GLY A 107 4.45 -3.10 3.85
CA GLY A 107 5.63 -3.85 4.27
C GLY A 107 6.85 -3.60 3.38
N TYR A 108 6.73 -2.75 2.35
CA TYR A 108 7.86 -2.35 1.53
C TYR A 108 8.74 -1.36 2.28
N ASP A 109 9.92 -1.80 2.68
CA ASP A 109 10.96 -0.95 3.24
C ASP A 109 12.13 -0.85 2.26
N PRO A 110 12.24 0.24 1.48
CA PRO A 110 13.38 0.46 0.58
C PRO A 110 14.70 0.69 1.34
N GLY A 111 14.64 0.87 2.67
CA GLY A 111 15.77 1.02 3.57
C GLY A 111 16.05 -0.22 4.43
N ALA A 112 15.35 -1.34 4.20
CA ALA A 112 15.63 -2.57 4.92
C ALA A 112 17.08 -2.99 4.64
N CYS A 113 17.90 -2.91 5.69
CA CYS A 113 19.29 -3.33 5.68
C CYS A 113 19.46 -4.68 4.97
N GLN A 114 20.08 -4.67 3.78
CA GLN A 114 20.51 -5.91 3.13
C GLN A 114 21.58 -6.58 4.01
N ALA A 115 21.60 -7.91 4.05
CA ALA A 115 22.58 -8.67 4.82
C ALA A 115 24.02 -8.28 4.45
N ALA A 116 24.87 -8.21 5.46
CA ALA A 116 26.27 -7.80 5.40
C ALA A 116 27.04 -8.38 4.19
N THR A 117 27.30 -7.58 3.15
CA THR A 117 28.42 -7.87 2.24
C THR A 117 29.70 -7.44 2.95
N GLN A 118 30.45 -8.42 3.45
CA GLN A 118 31.77 -8.19 4.04
C GLN A 118 32.79 -8.10 2.90
N ALA A 119 33.40 -6.93 2.73
CA ALA A 119 34.50 -6.75 1.79
C ALA A 119 35.83 -6.82 2.57
N HIS A 120 36.54 -7.94 2.42
CA HIS A 120 37.86 -8.13 3.01
C HIS A 120 38.90 -7.48 2.09
N PHE A 121 39.67 -6.51 2.59
CA PHE A 121 40.75 -5.89 1.84
C PHE A 121 42.10 -6.16 2.54
N TYR A 122 43.11 -6.55 1.76
CA TYR A 122 44.47 -6.76 2.24
C TYR A 122 45.34 -5.61 1.71
N GLY A 123 45.95 -4.82 2.61
CA GLY A 123 46.65 -3.59 2.22
C GLY A 123 47.97 -3.37 2.96
N ARG A 124 48.83 -2.50 2.38
CA ARG A 124 50.02 -1.95 3.04
C ARG A 124 49.65 -0.65 3.79
N MET A 125 50.58 -0.08 4.56
CA MET A 125 50.38 1.21 5.23
C MET A 125 49.95 2.31 4.24
N ASP A 126 49.14 3.26 4.70
CA ASP A 126 48.61 4.43 3.98
C ASP A 126 47.62 4.14 2.83
N ASP A 127 46.94 2.99 2.88
CA ASP A 127 45.94 2.66 1.88
C ASP A 127 44.60 3.33 2.18
N THR A 128 43.92 3.77 1.11
CA THR A 128 42.58 4.36 1.18
C THR A 128 41.63 3.46 0.42
N VAL A 129 40.70 2.83 1.14
CA VAL A 129 39.72 1.94 0.53
C VAL A 129 38.40 2.68 0.36
N GLU A 130 37.93 2.76 -0.89
CA GLU A 130 36.61 3.31 -1.21
C GLU A 130 35.63 2.20 -1.57
N VAL A 131 34.46 2.24 -0.93
CA VAL A 131 33.34 1.34 -1.25
C VAL A 131 32.12 2.18 -1.63
N ASN A 132 31.50 1.83 -2.75
CA ASN A 132 30.21 2.39 -3.10
C ASN A 132 29.17 1.86 -2.11
N ALA A 133 28.29 2.75 -1.62
CA ALA A 133 27.16 2.36 -0.81
C ALA A 133 26.22 1.43 -1.61
N PRO A 134 26.04 0.16 -1.22
CA PRO A 134 24.91 -0.62 -1.73
C PRO A 134 23.60 0.06 -1.33
N SER A 135 22.59 0.00 -2.21
CA SER A 135 21.25 0.47 -1.87
C SER A 135 20.71 -0.32 -0.67
N GLY A 136 20.25 0.37 0.38
CA GLY A 136 19.66 -0.27 1.55
C GLY A 136 20.67 -0.76 2.59
N VAL A 137 21.80 -0.07 2.79
CA VAL A 137 22.65 -0.25 3.99
C VAL A 137 22.21 0.75 5.05
N CYS A 138 22.16 0.35 6.33
CA CYS A 138 21.84 1.27 7.43
C CYS A 138 23.04 1.55 8.35
N LYS A 139 24.05 0.66 8.33
CA LYS A 139 25.29 0.78 9.11
C LYS A 139 26.48 0.28 8.31
N VAL A 140 27.56 1.06 8.30
CA VAL A 140 28.86 0.65 7.76
C VAL A 140 29.82 0.51 8.93
N ALA A 141 30.64 -0.54 8.91
CA ALA A 141 31.72 -0.70 9.86
C ALA A 141 33.06 -1.01 9.23
N ALA A 142 34.09 -0.49 9.90
CA ALA A 142 35.46 -0.87 9.68
C ALA A 142 35.92 -1.79 10.81
N VAL A 143 36.51 -2.93 10.47
CA VAL A 143 37.02 -3.91 11.42
C VAL A 143 38.48 -4.18 11.11
N MET A 144 39.35 -4.03 12.11
CA MET A 144 40.72 -4.56 12.04
C MET A 144 40.79 -5.93 12.69
N ALA A 145 41.28 -6.92 11.93
CA ALA A 145 41.59 -8.24 12.44
C ALA A 145 43.12 -8.44 12.37
N GLY A 146 43.77 -8.65 13.50
CA GLY A 146 45.23 -8.81 13.58
C GLY A 146 45.64 -9.86 14.61
N ASN A 147 46.72 -10.58 14.31
CA ASN A 147 47.29 -11.57 15.21
C ASN A 147 48.41 -10.93 16.07
N GLN A 148 48.07 -10.67 17.34
CA GLN A 148 48.91 -10.54 18.54
C GLN A 148 50.15 -9.63 18.64
N TYR A 149 50.56 -8.84 17.64
CA TYR A 149 51.72 -7.94 17.83
C TYR A 149 51.43 -6.47 17.48
N TYR A 150 51.64 -5.63 18.50
CA TYR A 150 51.03 -4.32 18.68
C TYR A 150 51.87 -3.21 18.07
N ALA A 151 51.25 -2.45 17.16
CA ALA A 151 51.57 -1.04 16.95
C ALA A 151 50.28 -0.26 16.71
N THR A 152 50.24 0.94 17.28
CA THR A 152 49.16 1.92 17.24
C THR A 152 48.60 2.07 15.83
N ALA A 153 47.32 1.72 15.65
CA ALA A 153 46.61 1.89 14.41
C ALA A 153 45.49 2.91 14.61
N ARG A 154 45.43 3.91 13.73
CA ARG A 154 44.36 4.91 13.67
C ARG A 154 43.51 4.66 12.43
N ILE A 155 42.21 4.57 12.62
CA ILE A 155 41.22 4.37 11.56
C ILE A 155 40.28 5.56 11.54
N THR A 156 39.94 6.05 10.34
CA THR A 156 38.86 7.02 10.14
C THR A 156 37.92 6.54 9.05
N LEU A 157 36.63 6.54 9.33
CA LEU A 157 35.56 6.28 8.38
C LEU A 157 34.95 7.60 7.90
N TRP A 158 34.90 7.78 6.59
CA TRP A 158 34.33 8.95 5.92
C TRP A 158 33.14 8.54 5.06
N GLY A 159 32.19 9.45 4.88
CA GLY A 159 31.12 9.31 3.91
C GLY A 159 30.96 10.52 3.01
N TRP A 160 30.55 10.27 1.77
CA TRP A 160 30.32 11.30 0.75
C TRP A 160 28.86 11.80 0.78
N ASN A 161 28.64 13.06 1.16
CA ASN A 161 27.30 13.65 1.31
C ASN A 161 26.71 14.26 0.02
N GLY A 162 27.35 14.02 -1.13
CA GLY A 162 27.01 14.65 -2.40
C GLY A 162 27.91 15.84 -2.77
N ALA A 163 28.48 16.53 -1.77
CA ALA A 163 29.33 17.71 -1.96
C ALA A 163 30.78 17.50 -1.51
N GLY A 164 31.00 16.62 -0.52
CA GLY A 164 32.31 16.40 0.06
C GLY A 164 32.37 15.14 0.92
N TRP A 165 33.60 14.76 1.29
CA TRP A 165 33.85 13.74 2.29
C TRP A 165 33.68 14.33 3.69
N VAL A 166 32.87 13.67 4.52
CA VAL A 166 32.62 14.03 5.92
C VAL A 166 33.05 12.87 6.80
N GLU A 167 33.78 13.16 7.88
CA GLU A 167 34.16 12.17 8.88
C GLU A 167 32.93 11.67 9.63
N ILE A 168 32.75 10.36 9.70
CA ILE A 168 31.61 9.70 10.35
C ILE A 168 32.03 9.03 11.67
N ALA A 169 33.24 8.47 11.73
CA ALA A 169 33.77 7.82 12.92
C ALA A 169 35.30 7.74 12.89
N LYS A 170 35.95 7.69 14.05
CA LYS A 170 37.42 7.60 14.20
C LYS A 170 37.83 6.70 15.36
N SER A 171 38.98 6.04 15.26
CA SER A 171 39.43 5.05 16.26
C SER A 171 40.01 5.64 17.55
N GLU A 172 40.11 6.97 17.67
CA GLU A 172 40.47 7.65 18.92
C GLU A 172 39.50 7.30 20.07
N ASP A 173 38.29 6.86 19.71
CA ASP A 173 37.24 6.40 20.62
C ASP A 173 37.45 4.94 21.10
N TYR A 174 38.53 4.26 20.67
CA TYR A 174 38.85 2.88 21.06
C TYR A 174 40.14 2.83 21.88
N THR A 175 40.01 2.83 23.20
CA THR A 175 41.11 2.51 24.14
C THR A 175 41.22 1.00 24.31
N GLY A 176 41.68 0.32 23.27
CA GLY A 176 42.13 -1.06 23.40
C GLY A 176 43.42 -1.07 24.23
N THR A 177 43.30 -1.35 25.52
CA THR A 177 44.45 -1.52 26.42
C THR A 177 45.41 -2.53 25.81
N GLU A 178 46.69 -2.18 25.82
CA GLU A 178 47.79 -3.02 25.38
C GLU A 178 47.66 -4.43 26.01
N GLY A 179 47.42 -5.45 25.18
CA GLY A 179 47.27 -6.82 25.62
C GLY A 179 45.82 -7.33 25.67
N LYS A 180 45.55 -8.23 24.72
CA LYS A 180 44.48 -9.23 24.65
C LYS A 180 43.09 -8.72 24.24
N ASP A 181 42.73 -9.19 23.04
CA ASP A 181 41.42 -9.24 22.41
C ASP A 181 40.82 -7.91 21.92
N THR A 182 40.47 -7.89 20.63
CA THR A 182 39.12 -7.59 20.09
C THR A 182 39.21 -6.89 18.73
N ASN A 183 38.40 -7.37 17.78
CA ASN A 183 38.13 -6.71 16.51
C ASN A 183 37.74 -5.25 16.77
N ALA A 184 38.65 -4.30 16.54
CA ALA A 184 38.33 -2.88 16.70
C ALA A 184 37.32 -2.49 15.63
N GLN A 185 36.08 -2.21 16.04
CA GLN A 185 34.96 -1.94 15.15
C GLN A 185 34.50 -0.50 15.28
N LEU A 186 34.64 0.28 14.20
CA LEU A 186 34.02 1.59 14.07
C LEU A 186 32.70 1.44 13.33
N VAL A 187 31.60 2.00 13.84
CA VAL A 187 30.27 1.92 13.23
C VAL A 187 29.77 3.32 12.91
N GLY A 188 29.42 3.58 11.65
CA GLY A 188 28.76 4.81 11.20
C GLY A 188 27.32 4.56 10.75
N ALA A 189 26.40 5.48 11.08
CA ALA A 189 25.03 5.45 10.58
C ALA A 189 24.94 5.97 9.14
N TYR A 190 24.13 5.31 8.29
CA TYR A 190 24.12 5.53 6.84
C TYR A 190 23.46 6.83 6.35
N SER A 191 22.70 7.55 7.17
CA SER A 191 21.49 8.29 6.75
C SER A 191 21.64 9.49 5.79
N GLY A 192 22.73 9.64 5.04
CA GLY A 192 22.87 10.62 3.96
C GLY A 192 24.07 10.46 3.03
N TYR A 193 24.77 9.32 3.03
CA TYR A 193 26.03 9.18 2.28
C TYR A 193 25.95 8.14 1.14
N SER A 194 26.49 8.48 -0.04
CA SER A 194 26.44 7.61 -1.23
C SER A 194 27.73 6.81 -1.49
N ARG A 195 28.82 7.15 -0.80
CA ARG A 195 30.11 6.44 -0.86
C ARG A 195 30.77 6.48 0.51
N TYR A 196 31.58 5.48 0.81
CA TYR A 196 32.37 5.41 2.03
C TYR A 196 33.85 5.29 1.71
N ARG A 197 34.67 5.89 2.56
CA ARG A 197 36.12 5.81 2.49
C ARG A 197 36.67 5.43 3.86
N LEU A 198 37.59 4.47 3.86
CA LEU A 198 38.35 4.08 5.02
C LEU A 198 39.80 4.52 4.88
N ASN A 199 40.27 5.21 5.90
CA ASN A 199 41.67 5.59 6.04
C ASN A 199 42.25 4.83 7.22
N VAL A 200 43.37 4.14 7.00
CA VAL A 200 44.09 3.41 8.05
C VAL A 200 45.54 3.87 8.12
N PHE A 201 45.95 4.34 9.29
CA PHE A 201 47.31 4.73 9.61
C PHE A 201 47.84 3.77 10.67
N CYS A 202 48.92 3.04 10.39
CA CYS A 202 49.56 2.16 11.38
C CYS A 202 51.05 2.46 11.42
N ASP A 203 51.67 2.43 12.60
CA ASP A 203 53.13 2.48 12.73
C ASP A 203 53.72 1.05 12.56
N GLY A 204 53.82 0.50 11.34
CA GLY A 204 54.44 -0.84 11.12
C GLY A 204 53.78 -1.74 10.05
N ASP A 205 54.41 -2.88 9.73
CA ASP A 205 54.19 -3.71 8.53
C ASP A 205 52.74 -4.19 8.22
N GLN A 206 52.54 -4.66 6.97
CA GLN A 206 51.26 -4.98 6.27
C GLN A 206 50.16 -5.59 7.16
N ARG A 207 48.90 -5.13 7.00
CA ARG A 207 47.76 -5.59 7.82
C ARG A 207 46.53 -5.94 6.98
N THR A 208 45.71 -6.85 7.49
CA THR A 208 44.38 -7.16 6.92
C THR A 208 43.35 -6.20 7.48
N ILE A 209 42.61 -5.51 6.61
CA ILE A 209 41.63 -4.48 6.98
C ILE A 209 40.29 -4.83 6.32
N GLY A 210 39.24 -5.02 7.11
CA GLY A 210 37.90 -5.32 6.59
C GLY A 210 36.98 -4.11 6.62
N LEU A 211 36.21 -3.90 5.54
CA LEU A 211 35.03 -3.03 5.54
C LEU A 211 33.79 -3.90 5.35
N GLY A 212 32.84 -3.82 6.27
CA GLY A 212 31.61 -4.60 6.20
C GLY A 212 30.40 -3.74 6.51
N CYS A 213 29.27 -4.04 5.87
CA CYS A 213 27.99 -3.51 6.31
C CYS A 213 27.50 -4.35 7.49
N LEU A 214 27.00 -3.73 8.57
CA LEU A 214 26.48 -4.48 9.73
C LEU A 214 24.96 -4.52 9.70
N GLN A 215 24.41 -5.70 9.93
CA GLN A 215 22.99 -5.85 10.24
C GLN A 215 22.80 -5.48 11.73
N GLY A 216 21.93 -4.51 11.99
CA GLY A 216 21.67 -4.06 13.36
C GLY A 216 20.76 -5.04 14.11
N TYR A 217 21.17 -5.39 15.32
CA TYR A 217 20.28 -5.74 16.44
C TYR A 217 19.31 -4.58 16.73
#